data_AF-A0A2U1VXF8-F1
#
_entry.id   AF-A0A2U1VXF8-F1
#
_cell.length_a   1.000
_cell.length_b   1.000
_cell.length_c   1.000
_cell.angle_alpha   90.00
_cell.angle_beta   90.00
_cell.angle_gamma   90.00
#
_symmetry.space_group_name_H-M   'P 1'
#
loop_
_entity.id
_entity.type
_entity.pdbx_description
1 polymer ?
#
loop_
_entity_poly.entity_id
_entity_poly.type
_entity_poly.pdbx_seq_one_letter_code
_entity_poly.pdbx_strand_id
1 'polypeptide(L)'
;MSEKVSLITWMANIQIRFLTWRRGELVGTDRFGNTYYRAKNARAGMRERRWVLYNGEPEASKVPPEWHAWLHHSAKEPLPEGQSPYHKAWQQEWKPNPSGSAQAYRPPGHVLQGGKRAGATGDYEPWTPN
;
A
#
# COMPACT_ATOMS: atom_id res chain seq x y z
N MET A 1 -13.31 -9.22 7.38
CA MET A 1 -12.81 -9.54 8.73
C MET A 1 -11.97 -8.38 9.21
N SER A 2 -12.34 -7.73 10.32
CA SER A 2 -11.59 -6.57 10.83
C SER A 2 -10.28 -7.06 11.46
N GLU A 3 -9.14 -6.59 10.93
CA GLU A 3 -7.83 -6.88 11.52
C GLU A 3 -7.79 -6.37 12.97
N LYS A 4 -7.29 -7.20 13.89
CA LYS A 4 -7.13 -6.80 15.29
C LYS A 4 -6.05 -5.73 15.38
N VAL A 5 -6.40 -4.57 15.92
CA VAL A 5 -5.47 -3.46 16.13
C VAL A 5 -4.76 -3.64 17.47
N SER A 6 -3.43 -3.57 17.49
CA SER A 6 -2.64 -3.59 18.72
C SER A 6 -3.04 -2.43 19.66
N LEU A 7 -2.95 -2.65 20.98
CA LEU A 7 -3.23 -1.62 21.99
C LEU A 7 -2.37 -0.37 21.80
N ILE A 8 -1.09 -0.57 21.44
CA ILE A 8 -0.14 0.52 21.17
C ILE A 8 -0.62 1.35 19.99
N THR A 9 -1.05 0.68 18.92
CA THR A 9 -1.59 1.30 17.73
C THR A 9 -2.89 2.05 18.03
N TRP A 10 -3.77 1.47 18.85
CA TRP A 10 -5.01 2.13 19.26
C TRP A 10 -4.71 3.43 20.03
N MET A 11 -3.79 3.40 21.00
CA MET A 11 -3.37 4.58 21.77
C MET A 11 -2.70 5.64 20.90
N ALA A 12 -1.77 5.23 20.02
CA ALA A 12 -1.08 6.14 19.10
C ALA A 12 -2.06 6.85 18.15
N ASN A 13 -3.14 6.18 17.76
CA ASN A 13 -4.16 6.75 16.88
C ASN A 13 -5.17 7.68 17.58
N ILE A 14 -5.16 7.81 18.91
CA ILE A 14 -6.09 8.72 19.61
C ILE A 14 -5.90 10.16 19.13
N GLN A 15 -4.66 10.61 18.99
CA GLN A 15 -4.33 11.96 18.55
C GLN A 15 -4.83 12.24 17.12
N ILE A 16 -4.59 11.34 16.18
CA ILE A 16 -5.01 11.52 14.79
C ILE A 16 -6.53 11.44 14.65
N ARG A 17 -7.21 10.59 15.44
CA ARG A 17 -8.67 10.51 15.48
C ARG A 17 -9.29 11.81 16.02
N PHE A 18 -8.73 12.36 17.10
CA PHE A 18 -9.16 13.67 17.62
C PHE A 18 -8.94 14.80 16.60
N LEU A 19 -7.77 14.82 15.95
CA LEU A 19 -7.48 15.79 14.89
C LEU A 19 -8.50 15.67 13.74
N THR A 20 -8.79 14.44 13.32
CA THR A 20 -9.70 14.15 12.21
C THR A 20 -11.12 14.58 12.55
N TRP A 21 -11.61 14.27 13.75
CA TRP A 21 -12.93 14.73 14.20
C TRP A 21 -13.04 16.27 14.19
N ARG A 22 -12.01 16.97 14.68
CA ARG A 22 -12.06 18.44 14.79
C ARG A 22 -11.84 19.16 13.46
N ARG A 23 -11.00 18.63 12.56
CA ARG A 23 -10.48 19.36 11.39
C ARG A 23 -10.53 18.60 10.06
N GLY A 24 -10.89 17.33 10.08
CA GLY A 24 -10.96 16.48 8.89
C GLY A 24 -12.30 16.61 8.17
N GLU A 25 -12.24 16.72 6.85
CA GLU A 25 -13.35 16.53 5.92
C GLU A 25 -13.17 15.17 5.25
N LEU A 26 -14.22 14.35 5.29
CA LEU A 26 -14.21 13.03 4.67
C LEU A 26 -14.26 13.19 3.15
N VAL A 27 -13.29 12.58 2.45
CA VAL A 27 -13.23 12.59 0.98
C VAL A 27 -13.79 11.29 0.40
N GLY A 28 -13.48 10.16 1.03
CA GLY A 28 -14.00 8.86 0.64
C GLY A 28 -13.30 7.71 1.34
N THR A 29 -13.66 6.49 0.92
CA THR A 29 -13.13 5.22 1.44
C THR A 29 -12.68 4.35 0.27
N ASP A 30 -11.59 3.61 0.44
CA ASP A 30 -11.18 2.61 -0.54
C ASP A 30 -11.84 1.24 -0.30
N ARG A 31 -11.69 0.31 -1.26
CA ARG A 31 -12.17 -1.07 -1.14
C ARG A 31 -11.57 -1.85 0.03
N PHE A 32 -10.43 -1.43 0.55
CA PHE A 32 -9.72 -2.08 1.67
C PHE A 32 -10.19 -1.55 3.03
N GLY A 33 -11.05 -0.53 3.02
CA GLY A 33 -11.63 0.11 4.20
C GLY A 33 -10.81 1.26 4.77
N ASN A 34 -9.70 1.66 4.13
CA ASN A 34 -8.99 2.86 4.54
C ASN A 34 -9.84 4.09 4.20
N THR A 35 -9.83 5.08 5.08
CA THR A 35 -10.64 6.28 4.95
C THR A 35 -9.76 7.50 4.78
N TYR A 36 -10.07 8.34 3.80
CA TYR A 36 -9.25 9.46 3.38
C TYR A 36 -9.87 10.79 3.76
N TYR A 37 -9.04 11.69 4.30
CA TYR A 37 -9.45 12.99 4.82
C TYR A 37 -8.60 14.11 4.27
N ARG A 38 -9.22 15.28 4.12
CA ARG A 38 -8.53 16.56 3.87
C ARG A 38 -8.81 17.55 4.99
N ALA A 39 -7.95 18.55 5.17
CA ALA A 39 -8.20 19.61 6.15
C ALA A 39 -9.34 20.54 5.68
N LYS A 40 -10.38 20.74 6.52
CA LYS A 40 -11.50 21.66 6.24
C LYS A 40 -11.04 23.09 5.91
N ASN A 41 -10.06 23.58 6.67
CA ASN A 41 -9.54 24.94 6.54
C ASN A 41 -8.05 24.86 6.20
N ALA A 42 -7.73 24.93 4.91
CA ALA A 42 -6.35 25.15 4.47
C ALA A 42 -5.93 26.58 4.88
N ARG A 43 -4.76 26.71 5.52
CA ARG A 43 -4.19 28.04 5.78
C ARG A 43 -3.76 28.65 4.44
N ALA A 44 -4.08 29.91 4.21
CA ALA A 44 -3.64 30.63 3.03
C ALA A 44 -2.11 30.53 2.87
N GLY A 45 -1.65 30.19 1.66
CA GLY A 45 -0.22 29.99 1.35
C GLY A 45 0.37 28.64 1.78
N MET A 46 -0.39 27.75 2.41
CA MET A 46 0.07 26.40 2.74
C MET A 46 -0.61 25.33 1.91
N ARG A 47 0.15 24.29 1.56
CA ARG A 47 -0.39 23.09 0.91
C ARG A 47 -1.47 22.47 1.79
N GLU A 48 -2.59 22.10 1.16
CA GLU A 48 -3.67 21.37 1.80
C GLU A 48 -3.11 20.13 2.52
N ARG A 49 -3.60 19.84 3.73
CA ARG A 49 -3.21 18.61 4.43
C ARG A 49 -4.15 17.50 4.03
N ARG A 50 -3.60 16.39 3.54
CA ARG A 50 -4.30 15.14 3.22
C ARG A 50 -3.73 14.02 4.08
N TRP A 51 -4.58 13.17 4.63
CA TRP A 51 -4.14 12.01 5.40
C TRP A 51 -5.13 10.86 5.26
N VAL A 52 -4.67 9.68 5.66
CA VAL A 52 -5.43 8.43 5.64
C VAL A 52 -5.57 7.89 7.06
N LEU A 53 -6.73 7.34 7.37
CA LEU A 53 -6.95 6.46 8.52
C LEU A 53 -7.02 5.04 7.99
N TYR A 54 -6.03 4.23 8.35
CA TYR A 54 -5.92 2.85 7.92
C TYR A 54 -6.97 1.95 8.60
N ASN A 55 -7.43 0.94 7.86
CA ASN A 55 -8.19 -0.16 8.41
C ASN A 55 -7.22 -1.23 8.97
N GLY A 56 -7.15 -1.36 10.29
CA GLY A 56 -6.22 -2.28 10.95
C GLY A 56 -4.90 -1.62 11.35
N GLU A 57 -3.80 -2.39 11.29
CA GLU A 57 -2.48 -1.84 11.60
C GLU A 57 -2.01 -0.87 10.51
N PRO A 58 -1.47 0.31 10.90
CA PRO A 58 -1.05 1.34 9.97
C PRO A 58 0.21 0.90 9.22
N GLU A 59 0.09 0.82 7.91
CA GLU A 59 1.20 0.48 7.04
C GLU A 59 1.11 1.35 5.79
N ALA A 60 2.19 2.07 5.46
CA ALA A 60 2.18 3.03 4.36
C ALA A 60 1.80 2.42 3.02
N SER A 61 2.23 1.18 2.77
CA SER A 61 2.01 0.52 1.50
C SER A 61 0.54 0.14 1.27
N LYS A 62 -0.30 0.05 2.32
CA LYS A 62 -1.74 -0.31 2.29
C LYS A 62 -2.63 0.65 1.48
N VAL A 63 -2.08 1.77 1.02
CA VAL A 63 -2.80 2.73 0.18
C VAL A 63 -2.76 2.26 -1.28
N PRO A 64 -3.90 2.02 -1.93
CA PRO A 64 -3.92 1.60 -3.32
C PRO A 64 -3.50 2.76 -4.26
N PRO A 65 -3.07 2.47 -5.50
CA PRO A 65 -2.52 3.46 -6.42
C PRO A 65 -3.45 4.64 -6.71
N GLU A 66 -4.75 4.39 -6.78
CA GLU A 66 -5.81 5.37 -7.06
C GLU A 66 -5.85 6.47 -6.00
N TRP A 67 -5.66 6.08 -4.74
CA TRP A 67 -5.62 6.99 -3.60
C TRP A 67 -4.23 7.53 -3.32
N HIS A 68 -3.18 6.80 -3.68
CA HIS A 68 -1.80 7.24 -3.52
C HIS A 68 -1.52 8.53 -4.32
N ALA A 69 -1.96 8.60 -5.57
CA ALA A 69 -1.81 9.80 -6.39
C ALA A 69 -2.48 11.03 -5.76
N TRP A 70 -3.67 10.86 -5.18
CA TRP A 70 -4.39 11.92 -4.51
C TRP A 70 -3.72 12.31 -3.18
N LEU A 71 -3.34 11.33 -2.36
CA LEU A 71 -2.71 11.56 -1.06
C LEU A 71 -1.39 12.35 -1.19
N HIS A 72 -0.60 12.06 -2.23
CA HIS A 72 0.65 12.75 -2.54
C HIS A 72 0.50 13.99 -3.42
N HIS A 73 -0.74 14.43 -3.68
CA HIS A 73 -1.11 15.55 -4.56
C HIS A 73 -0.55 15.49 -5.99
N SER A 74 -0.31 14.29 -6.50
CA SER A 74 -0.11 14.10 -7.93
C SER A 74 -1.43 14.31 -8.69
N ALA A 75 -2.55 13.97 -8.06
CA ALA A 75 -3.90 14.21 -8.57
C ALA A 75 -4.69 15.17 -7.67
N LYS A 76 -5.53 16.02 -8.29
CA LYS A 76 -6.41 16.94 -7.56
C LYS A 76 -7.53 16.20 -6.85
N GLU A 77 -8.13 15.23 -7.53
CA GLU A 77 -9.27 14.42 -7.09
C GLU A 77 -8.87 12.93 -7.00
N PRO A 78 -9.50 12.15 -6.11
CA PRO A 78 -9.26 10.71 -6.04
C PRO A 78 -9.70 10.05 -7.34
N LEU A 79 -8.90 9.10 -7.82
CA LEU A 79 -9.21 8.37 -9.04
C LEU A 79 -10.34 7.36 -8.75
N PRO A 80 -11.33 7.21 -9.63
CA PRO A 80 -12.39 6.21 -9.45
C PRO A 80 -11.78 4.80 -9.53
N GLU A 81 -12.08 3.97 -8.52
CA GLU A 81 -11.58 2.61 -8.46
C GLU A 81 -12.07 1.77 -9.64
N GLY A 82 -11.16 1.07 -10.33
CA GLY A 82 -11.47 0.18 -11.45
C GLY A 82 -11.92 0.86 -12.76
N GLN A 83 -12.23 2.16 -12.72
CA GLN A 83 -12.65 2.94 -13.91
C GLN A 83 -11.63 4.02 -14.29
N SER A 84 -10.49 4.04 -13.60
CA SER A 84 -9.38 4.92 -13.96
C SER A 84 -8.88 4.60 -15.38
N PRO A 85 -8.63 5.61 -16.24
CA PRO A 85 -8.06 5.41 -17.58
C PRO A 85 -6.73 4.64 -17.59
N TYR A 86 -6.06 4.63 -16.44
CA TYR A 86 -4.78 3.99 -16.19
C TYR A 86 -4.89 2.51 -15.85
N HIS A 87 -6.08 2.00 -15.51
CA HIS A 87 -6.27 0.59 -15.23
C HIS A 87 -6.30 -0.22 -16.53
N LYS A 88 -5.38 -1.16 -16.70
CA LYS A 88 -5.26 -2.02 -17.89
C LYS A 88 -5.42 -3.48 -17.49
N ALA A 89 -5.99 -4.30 -18.38
CA ALA A 89 -6.30 -5.71 -18.10
C ALA A 89 -5.08 -6.58 -17.75
N TRP A 90 -3.87 -6.18 -18.17
CA TRP A 90 -2.63 -6.90 -17.85
C TRP A 90 -2.01 -6.49 -16.51
N GLN A 91 -2.53 -5.46 -15.84
CA GLN A 91 -2.01 -5.01 -14.55
C GLN A 91 -2.46 -5.96 -13.45
N GLN A 92 -1.52 -6.28 -12.56
CA GLN A 92 -1.85 -7.05 -11.36
C GLN A 92 -2.63 -6.18 -10.38
N GLU A 93 -3.50 -6.83 -9.61
CA GLU A 93 -4.14 -6.19 -8.47
C GLU A 93 -3.10 -5.74 -7.45
N TRP A 94 -3.32 -4.56 -6.88
CA TRP A 94 -2.46 -4.02 -5.86
C TRP A 94 -2.45 -4.92 -4.61
N LYS A 95 -1.26 -5.11 -4.04
CA LYS A 95 -1.03 -5.84 -2.79
C LYS A 95 -0.09 -5.01 -1.90
N PRO A 96 -0.33 -4.97 -0.57
CA PRO A 96 0.62 -4.38 0.37
C PRO A 96 1.98 -5.04 0.29
N ASN A 97 3.01 -4.31 0.69
CA ASN A 97 4.40 -4.75 0.68
C ASN A 97 4.63 -5.90 1.67
N PRO A 98 4.93 -7.12 1.20
CA PRO A 98 5.12 -8.28 2.07
C PRO A 98 6.56 -8.38 2.61
N SER A 99 7.37 -7.32 2.51
CA SER A 99 8.76 -7.33 3.00
C SER A 99 8.84 -7.70 4.48
N GLY A 100 9.82 -8.53 4.88
CA GLY A 100 9.97 -9.01 6.25
C GLY A 100 8.94 -10.07 6.69
N SER A 101 7.99 -10.45 5.82
CA SER A 101 7.03 -11.52 6.07
C SER A 101 7.42 -12.84 5.39
N ALA A 102 6.69 -13.91 5.68
CA ALA A 102 6.85 -15.18 4.96
C ALA A 102 6.57 -15.03 3.45
N GLN A 103 5.69 -14.11 3.08
CA GLN A 103 5.26 -13.82 1.70
C GLN A 103 6.20 -12.87 0.94
N ALA A 104 7.34 -12.48 1.53
CA ALA A 104 8.31 -11.61 0.88
C ALA A 104 8.76 -12.20 -0.47
N TYR A 105 8.93 -11.33 -1.48
CA TYR A 105 9.51 -11.72 -2.75
C TYR A 105 10.93 -12.25 -2.55
N ARG A 106 11.24 -13.34 -3.24
CA ARG A 106 12.55 -13.98 -3.23
C ARG A 106 13.02 -14.11 -4.68
N PRO A 107 14.27 -13.76 -4.99
CA PRO A 107 14.79 -13.92 -6.33
C PRO A 107 15.08 -15.40 -6.64
N PRO A 108 15.05 -15.81 -7.92
CA PRO A 108 15.47 -17.14 -8.33
C PRO A 108 16.87 -17.47 -7.79
N GLY A 109 17.05 -18.68 -7.26
CA GLY A 109 18.29 -19.11 -6.61
C GLY A 109 18.39 -18.79 -5.12
N HIS A 110 17.44 -18.05 -4.55
CA HIS A 110 17.44 -17.81 -3.11
C HIS A 110 17.20 -19.10 -2.33
N VAL A 111 17.99 -19.35 -1.28
CA VAL A 111 17.98 -20.57 -0.45
C VAL A 111 16.58 -20.89 0.08
N LEU A 112 15.86 -19.87 0.58
CA LEU A 112 14.51 -20.03 1.12
C LEU A 112 13.44 -20.33 0.04
N GLN A 113 13.79 -20.18 -1.24
CA GLN A 113 12.94 -20.51 -2.39
C GLN A 113 13.40 -21.81 -3.09
N GLY A 114 14.27 -22.59 -2.43
CA GLY A 114 14.76 -23.87 -2.94
C GLY A 114 16.07 -23.80 -3.73
N GLY A 115 16.75 -22.65 -3.76
CA GLY A 115 18.13 -22.54 -4.27
C GLY A 115 18.32 -22.69 -5.78
N LYS A 116 17.23 -22.92 -6.53
CA LYS A 116 17.29 -23.10 -7.99
C LYS A 116 17.28 -21.75 -8.69
N ARG A 117 18.41 -21.40 -9.31
CA ARG A 117 18.52 -20.21 -10.18
C ARG A 117 18.02 -20.52 -11.58
N ALA A 118 17.72 -19.47 -12.36
CA ALA A 118 17.49 -19.64 -13.79
C ALA A 118 18.78 -20.15 -14.46
N GLY A 119 18.60 -21.10 -15.39
CA GLY A 119 19.70 -21.60 -16.20
C GLY A 119 20.28 -20.50 -17.09
N ALA A 120 21.59 -20.48 -17.26
CA ALA A 120 22.29 -19.61 -18.20
C ALA A 120 22.88 -20.44 -19.34
N THR A 121 23.09 -19.82 -20.51
CA THR A 121 23.67 -20.50 -21.70
C THR A 121 25.04 -21.13 -21.43
N GLY A 122 25.78 -20.62 -20.44
CA GLY A 122 27.08 -21.16 -20.02
C GLY A 122 27.00 -22.22 -18.92
N ASP A 123 25.82 -22.69 -18.55
CA ASP A 123 25.67 -23.71 -17.52
C ASP A 123 26.20 -25.03 -18.04
N TYR A 124 27.22 -25.53 -17.35
CA TYR A 124 27.84 -26.80 -17.66
C TYR A 124 26.86 -27.94 -17.40
N GLU A 125 26.65 -28.80 -18.41
CA GLU A 125 25.94 -30.07 -18.26
C GLU A 125 26.97 -31.17 -17.96
N PRO A 126 27.01 -31.70 -16.72
CA PRO A 126 27.97 -32.73 -16.36
C PRO A 126 27.68 -34.04 -17.09
N TRP A 127 28.73 -34.69 -17.56
CA TRP A 127 28.63 -36.04 -18.11
C TRP A 127 28.37 -37.06 -16.99
N THR A 128 27.31 -37.88 -17.13
CA THR A 128 26.97 -38.96 -16.20
C THR A 128 27.23 -40.34 -16.83
N PRO A 129 28.28 -41.07 -16.42
CA PRO A 129 28.50 -42.45 -16.86
C PRO A 129 27.43 -43.39 -16.33
N ASN A 130 27.10 -44.41 -17.13
CA ASN A 130 26.29 -45.57 -16.72
C ASN A 130 27.16 -46.68 -16.11
#